data_AF-A0A942QP52-F1
#
_entry.id   AF-A0A942QP52-F1
#
_cell.length_a   1.000
_cell.length_b   1.000
_cell.length_c   1.000
_cell.angle_alpha   90.00
_cell.angle_beta   90.00
_cell.angle_gamma   90.00
#
_symmetry.space_group_name_H-M   'P 1'
#
loop_
_entity.id
_entity.type
_entity.pdbx_description
1 polymer ?
#
loop_
_entity_poly.entity_id
_entity_poly.type
_entity_poly.pdbx_seq_one_letter_code
_entity_poly.pdbx_strand_id
1 'polypeptide(L)'
;MGIELEDWDLVLVAPSRLQAEFVRAFLESAGFLVRLEGESLGAIYGLQVGPLAEVKVFVPKDQVVEARELLNEVPPEQEEL
;
A
#
# COMPACT_ATOMS: atom_id res chain seq x y z
N MET A 1 -19.56 -6.39 -17.57
CA MET A 1 -18.80 -5.28 -16.94
C MET A 1 -17.63 -5.93 -16.21
N GLY A 2 -16.61 -6.30 -16.97
CA GLY A 2 -15.38 -6.89 -16.43
C GLY A 2 -14.48 -5.74 -16.03
N ILE A 3 -14.14 -5.65 -14.75
CA ILE A 3 -13.12 -4.72 -14.28
C ILE A 3 -11.80 -5.35 -14.72
N GLU A 4 -11.24 -4.87 -15.83
CA GLU A 4 -9.96 -5.32 -16.35
C GLU A 4 -8.89 -4.98 -15.31
N LEU A 5 -8.07 -5.96 -14.94
CA LEU A 5 -7.03 -5.81 -13.93
C LEU A 5 -5.83 -4.96 -14.43
N GLU A 6 -5.97 -4.33 -15.61
CA GLU A 6 -4.96 -3.49 -16.28
C GLU A 6 -4.93 -2.04 -15.77
N ASP A 7 -5.90 -1.61 -14.97
CA ASP A 7 -6.03 -0.23 -14.49
C ASP A 7 -5.53 -0.01 -13.06
N TRP A 8 -4.65 -0.84 -12.51
CA TRP A 8 -4.10 -0.61 -11.16
C TRP A 8 -2.62 -0.26 -11.24
N ASP A 9 -2.22 0.80 -10.56
CA ASP A 9 -0.86 1.31 -10.58
C ASP A 9 -0.31 1.45 -9.15
N LEU A 10 1.00 1.21 -9.03
CA LEU A 10 1.69 1.22 -7.75
C LEU A 10 1.75 2.65 -7.19
N VAL A 11 1.35 2.83 -5.94
CA VAL A 11 1.47 4.10 -5.21
C VAL A 11 2.73 4.11 -4.38
N LEU A 12 2.88 3.14 -3.48
CA LEU A 12 4.05 2.99 -2.62
C LEU A 12 4.33 1.53 -2.25
N VAL A 13 5.51 1.31 -1.70
CA VAL A 13 5.91 0.04 -1.08
C VAL A 13 6.09 0.29 0.41
N ALA A 14 5.29 -0.38 1.22
CA ALA A 14 5.38 -0.32 2.67
C ALA A 14 6.35 -1.40 3.19
N PRO A 15 7.15 -1.11 4.23
CA PRO A 15 8.16 -2.03 4.75
C PRO A 15 7.57 -3.19 5.57
N SER A 16 6.29 -3.13 5.92
CA SER A 16 5.58 -4.19 6.63
C SER A 16 4.09 -4.20 6.29
N ARG A 17 3.43 -5.34 6.56
CA ARG A 17 1.97 -5.47 6.39
C ARG A 17 1.20 -4.48 7.26
N LEU A 18 1.65 -4.23 8.50
CA LEU A 18 0.97 -3.31 9.40
C LEU A 18 0.96 -1.89 8.83
N GLN A 19 2.10 -1.38 8.37
CA GLN A 19 2.18 -0.07 7.74
C GLN A 19 1.34 0.00 6.46
N ALA A 20 1.31 -1.08 5.67
CA ALA A 20 0.47 -1.15 4.47
C ALA A 20 -1.03 -1.06 4.78
N GLU A 21 -1.49 -1.72 5.86
CA GLU A 21 -2.88 -1.62 6.31
C GLU A 21 -3.22 -0.21 6.82
N PHE A 22 -2.29 0.49 7.49
CA PHE A 22 -2.48 1.89 7.86
C PHE A 22 -2.67 2.79 6.64
N VAL A 23 -1.78 2.69 5.65
CA VAL A 23 -1.88 3.44 4.40
C VAL A 23 -3.20 3.13 3.68
N ARG A 24 -3.58 1.84 3.63
CA ARG A 24 -4.86 1.41 3.06
C ARG A 24 -6.04 2.05 3.77
N ALA A 25 -6.11 1.96 5.10
CA ALA A 25 -7.21 2.52 5.86
C ALA A 25 -7.32 4.04 5.67
N PHE A 26 -6.18 4.73 5.61
CA PHE A 26 -6.13 6.17 5.33
C PHE A 26 -6.68 6.51 3.94
N LEU A 27 -6.17 5.87 2.88
CA LEU A 27 -6.64 6.08 1.51
C LEU A 27 -8.11 5.68 1.33
N GLU A 28 -8.55 4.54 1.89
CA GLU A 28 -9.96 4.13 1.86
C GLU A 28 -10.87 5.15 2.56
N SER A 29 -10.40 5.77 3.66
CA SER A 29 -11.16 6.82 4.36
C SER A 29 -11.33 8.10 3.54
N ALA A 30 -10.37 8.38 2.64
CA ALA A 30 -10.43 9.49 1.69
C ALA A 30 -11.23 9.14 0.41
N GLY A 31 -11.74 7.91 0.29
CA GLY A 31 -12.59 7.46 -0.81
C GLY A 31 -11.86 6.72 -1.94
N PHE A 32 -10.58 6.42 -1.77
CA PHE A 32 -9.80 5.67 -2.76
C PHE A 32 -10.04 4.16 -2.65
N LEU A 33 -9.97 3.47 -3.80
CA LEU A 33 -9.90 2.01 -3.82
C LEU A 33 -8.44 1.56 -3.68
N VAL A 34 -8.17 0.66 -2.74
CA VAL A 34 -6.80 0.24 -2.44
C VAL A 34 -6.68 -1.28 -2.48
N ARG A 35 -5.61 -1.76 -3.12
CA ARG A 35 -5.23 -3.17 -3.11
C ARG A 35 -3.82 -3.30 -2.55
N LEU A 36 -3.66 -4.24 -1.61
CA LEU A 36 -2.36 -4.61 -1.06
C LEU A 36 -1.87 -5.91 -1.71
N GLU A 37 -0.66 -5.90 -2.26
CA GLU A 37 0.03 -7.14 -2.67
C GLU A 37 1.38 -7.24 -1.97
N GLY A 38 1.55 -8.29 -1.17
CA GLY A 38 2.81 -8.67 -0.56
C GLY A 38 2.82 -10.18 -0.42
N GLU A 39 3.96 -10.82 -0.66
CA GLU A 39 4.03 -12.28 -0.69
C GLU A 39 3.55 -12.89 0.63
N SER A 40 2.49 -13.68 0.54
CA SER A 40 2.00 -14.51 1.65
C SER A 40 2.98 -15.63 2.04
N LEU A 41 4.18 -15.69 1.43
CA LEU A 41 5.23 -16.68 1.70
C LEU A 41 6.11 -16.30 2.91
N GLY A 42 6.23 -15.03 3.27
CA GLY A 42 6.90 -14.59 4.50
C GLY A 42 6.19 -15.06 5.78
N ALA A 43 4.87 -15.29 5.70
CA ALA A 43 4.06 -15.80 6.80
C ALA A 43 4.40 -17.26 7.18
N ILE A 44 4.98 -18.04 6.25
CA ILE A 44 5.39 -19.42 6.52
C ILE A 44 6.76 -19.46 7.21
N TYR A 45 7.59 -18.42 7.04
CA TYR A 45 8.95 -18.34 7.60
C TYR A 45 9.13 -17.31 8.73
N GLY A 46 8.06 -16.66 9.20
CA GLY A 46 8.11 -15.75 10.36
C GLY A 46 8.82 -14.41 10.11
N LEU A 47 9.03 -14.03 8.85
CA LEU A 47 9.68 -12.77 8.46
C LEU A 47 8.61 -11.71 8.23
N GLN A 48 8.22 -11.00 9.29
CA GLN A 48 7.21 -9.93 9.26
C GLN A 48 7.79 -8.53 8.99
N VAL A 49 9.12 -8.41 8.92
CA VAL A 49 9.86 -7.16 8.70
C VAL A 49 11.05 -7.37 7.74
N GLY A 50 11.32 -6.38 6.88
CA GLY A 50 12.44 -6.38 5.92
C GLY A 50 12.01 -6.56 4.46
N PRO A 51 12.96 -6.67 3.50
CA PRO A 51 12.67 -6.69 2.06
C PRO A 51 11.78 -7.87 1.60
N LEU A 52 11.66 -8.91 2.44
CA LEU A 52 10.78 -10.07 2.21
C LEU A 52 9.38 -9.90 2.82
N ALA A 53 9.16 -8.81 3.56
CA ALA A 53 7.88 -8.44 4.19
C ALA A 53 7.27 -7.17 3.57
N GLU A 54 7.89 -6.66 2.50
CA GLU A 54 7.41 -5.50 1.77
C GLU A 54 6.04 -5.77 1.16
N VAL A 55 5.14 -4.79 1.31
CA VAL A 55 3.80 -4.85 0.78
C VAL A 55 3.60 -3.67 -0.15
N LYS A 56 3.25 -3.97 -1.39
CA LYS A 56 2.94 -3.00 -2.43
C LYS A 56 1.51 -2.53 -2.27
N VAL A 57 1.32 -1.22 -2.33
CA VAL A 57 0.01 -0.56 -2.26
C VAL A 57 -0.33 -0.05 -3.64
N PHE A 58 -1.45 -0.52 -4.18
CA PHE A 58 -1.97 -0.15 -5.50
C PHE A 58 -3.30 0.57 -5.38
N VAL A 59 -3.55 1.47 -6.32
CA VAL A 59 -4.85 2.14 -6.51
C VAL A 59 -5.21 2.14 -8.00
N PRO A 60 -6.47 2.38 -8.37
CA PRO A 60 -6.85 2.59 -9.77
C PRO A 60 -6.00 3.69 -10.41
N LYS A 61 -5.61 3.50 -11.66
CA LYS A 61 -4.68 4.34 -12.41
C LYS A 61 -5.15 5.79 -12.53
N ASP A 62 -6.46 5.98 -12.61
CA ASP A 62 -7.14 7.27 -12.57
C ASP A 62 -6.93 8.04 -11.25
N GLN A 63 -6.60 7.35 -10.17
CA GLN A 63 -6.46 7.89 -8.81
C GLN A 63 -5.02 7.93 -8.29
N VAL A 64 -4.04 7.38 -9.02
CA VAL A 64 -2.64 7.26 -8.55
C VAL A 64 -2.02 8.60 -8.22
N VAL A 65 -2.26 9.61 -9.07
CA VAL A 65 -1.67 10.94 -8.87
C VAL A 65 -2.21 11.55 -7.59
N GLU A 66 -3.53 11.54 -7.41
CA GLU A 66 -4.20 12.08 -6.23
C GLU A 66 -3.81 11.33 -4.95
N ALA A 67 -3.76 10.00 -5.00
CA ALA A 67 -3.32 9.17 -3.88
C ALA A 67 -1.87 9.46 -3.47
N ARG A 68 -0.97 9.69 -4.44
CA ARG A 68 0.43 10.07 -4.18
C ARG A 68 0.55 11.47 -3.60
N GLU A 69 -0.27 12.42 -4.05
CA GLU A 69 -0.31 13.77 -3.48
C GLU A 69 -0.77 13.73 -2.02
N LEU A 70 -1.87 13.03 -1.73
CA LEU A 70 -2.39 12.89 -0.37
C LEU A 70 -1.37 12.24 0.59
N LEU A 71 -0.63 11.23 0.11
CA LEU A 71 0.40 10.56 0.93
C LEU A 71 1.69 11.38 1.09
N ASN A 72 1.98 12.32 0.19
CA ASN A 72 3.10 13.25 0.39
C ASN A 72 2.77 14.35 1.40
N GLU A 73 1.48 14.70 1.55
CA GLU A 73 1.03 15.62 2.59
C GLU A 73 1.05 15.00 3.99
N VAL A 74 0.92 13.67 4.08
CA VAL A 74 1.11 12.94 5.34
C VAL A 74 2.58 12.54 5.45
N PRO A 75 3.41 13.26 6.25
CA PRO A 75 4.79 12.84 6.45
C PRO A 75 4.78 11.40 7.00
N PRO A 76 5.64 10.50 6.50
CA PRO A 76 5.79 9.20 7.11
C PRO A 76 6.18 9.44 8.56
N GLU A 77 5.31 9.05 9.50
CA GLU A 77 5.63 9.08 10.92
C GLU A 77 6.90 8.24 11.10
N GLN A 78 8.01 8.95 11.29
CA GLN A 78 9.30 8.36 11.57
C GLN A 78 9.16 7.73 12.96
N GLU A 79 9.24 6.41 13.02
CA GLU A 79 9.36 5.68 14.28
C GLU A 79 10.73 6.07 14.87
N GLU A 80 10.75 7.08 15.75
CA GLU A 80 11.93 7.44 16.55
C GLU A 80 12.30 6.22 17.43
N LEU A 81 13.49 5.67 17.17
CA LEU A 81 14.12 4.59 17.93
C LEU A 81 14.54 5.02 19.35
#